data_AF-A0A352WSY1-F1
#
_entry.id   AF-A0A352WSY1-F1
#
_cell.length_a   1.000
_cell.length_b   1.000
_cell.length_c   1.000
_cell.angle_alpha   90.00
_cell.angle_beta   90.00
_cell.angle_gamma   90.00
#
_symmetry.space_group_name_H-M   'P 1'
#
loop_
_entity.id
_entity.type
_entity.pdbx_description
1 polymer ?
#
loop_
_entity_poly.entity_id
_entity_poly.type
_entity_poly.pdbx_seq_one_letter_code
_entity_poly.pdbx_strand_id
1 'polypeptide(L)' 'DMPPGTGDVPLTVFQSMPMKGIIVVTSPQELVSMIVEKAVKMANMMHIPVLGIVENMSYFQCPDCGKSHNV' A
#
# COMPACT_ATOMS: atom_id res chain seq x y z
N ASP A 1 -11.49 -0.39 -5.01
CA ASP A 1 -10.42 0.60 -4.82
C ASP A 1 -10.66 1.30 -3.50
N MET A 2 -9.65 1.42 -2.64
CA MET A 2 -9.81 2.04 -1.32
C MET A 2 -9.39 3.51 -1.42
N PRO A 3 -10.13 4.44 -0.78
CA PRO A 3 -9.70 5.83 -0.73
C PRO A 3 -8.33 5.93 -0.04
N PRO A 4 -7.46 6.85 -0.48
CA PRO A 4 -6.10 6.95 0.04
C PRO A 4 -6.08 7.33 1.52
N GLY A 5 -5.05 6.86 2.22
CA GLY A 5 -4.80 7.18 3.63
C GLY A 5 -5.26 6.11 4.62
N THR A 6 -4.87 6.28 5.89
CA THR A 6 -5.16 5.36 7.00
C THR A 6 -6.24 5.91 7.94
N GLY A 7 -7.16 6.72 7.41
CA GLY A 7 -8.25 7.34 8.17
C GLY A 7 -9.38 6.35 8.49
N ASP A 8 -10.55 6.89 8.86
CA ASP A 8 -11.70 6.08 9.28
C ASP A 8 -12.40 5.35 8.12
N VAL A 9 -12.16 5.78 6.89
CA VAL A 9 -12.82 5.20 5.71
C VAL A 9 -12.35 3.76 5.45
N PRO A 10 -11.02 3.46 5.44
CA PRO A 10 -10.56 2.06 5.43
C PRO A 10 -11.14 1.20 6.54
N LEU A 11 -11.26 1.74 7.76
CA LEU A 11 -11.83 1.02 8.91
C LEU A 11 -13.29 0.64 8.64
N THR A 12 -14.06 1.60 8.13
CA THR A 12 -15.47 1.42 7.82
C THR A 12 -15.67 0.37 6.72
N VAL A 13 -14.79 0.36 5.70
CA VAL A 13 -14.82 -0.67 4.65
C VAL A 13 -14.48 -2.04 5.22
N PHE A 14 -13.48 -2.16 6.09
CA PHE A 14 -13.12 -3.42 6.74
C PHE A 14 -14.22 -3.95 7.68
N GLN A 15 -15.00 -3.06 8.29
CA GLN A 15 -16.13 -3.43 9.15
C GLN A 15 -17.40 -3.75 8.37
N SER A 16 -17.61 -3.12 7.22
CA SER A 16 -18.84 -3.28 6.42
C SER A 16 -18.86 -4.54 5.55
N MET A 17 -17.70 -5.11 5.22
CA MET A 17 -17.61 -6.31 4.38
C MET A 17 -16.50 -7.27 4.84
N PRO A 18 -16.74 -8.60 4.78
CA PRO A 18 -15.72 -9.59 5.11
C PRO A 18 -14.64 -9.62 4.02
N MET A 19 -13.44 -9.19 4.39
CA MET A 19 -12.27 -9.16 3.49
C MET A 19 -11.46 -10.46 3.62
N LYS A 20 -11.15 -11.09 2.48
CA LYS A 20 -10.25 -12.26 2.45
C LYS A 20 -8.76 -11.89 2.53
N GLY A 21 -8.44 -10.61 2.37
CA GLY A 21 -7.09 -10.08 2.48
C GLY A 21 -6.96 -8.70 1.84
N ILE A 22 -5.81 -8.06 2.04
CA ILE A 22 -5.49 -6.76 1.45
C ILE A 22 -4.15 -6.78 0.71
N ILE A 23 -4.00 -5.89 -0.26
CA ILE A 23 -2.74 -5.57 -0.93
C ILE A 23 -2.43 -4.10 -0.63
N VAL A 24 -1.22 -3.81 -0.16
CA VAL A 24 -0.79 -2.44 0.14
C VAL A 24 0.03 -1.92 -1.04
N VAL A 25 -0.35 -0.78 -1.61
CA VAL A 25 0.40 -0.12 -2.70
C VAL A 25 1.11 1.10 -2.12
N THR A 26 2.42 1.20 -2.32
CA THR A 26 3.31 2.23 -1.75
C THR A 26 4.22 2.83 -2.82
N SER A 27 5.04 3.82 -2.49
CA SER A 27 6.13 4.35 -3.33
C SER A 27 7.45 4.33 -2.54
N PRO A 28 8.64 4.37 -3.19
CA PRO A 28 9.94 4.12 -2.54
C PRO A 28 10.41 5.20 -1.54
N GLN A 29 9.65 6.27 -1.35
CA GLN A 29 10.07 7.40 -0.49
C GLN A 29 10.12 6.99 0.99
N GLU A 30 11.16 7.41 1.72
CA GLU A 30 11.38 7.02 3.14
C GLU A 30 10.18 7.30 4.07
N LEU A 31 9.40 8.35 3.79
CA LEU A 31 8.22 8.71 4.59
C LEU A 31 7.07 7.69 4.50
N VAL A 32 7.09 6.78 3.52
CA VAL A 32 5.97 5.87 3.25
C VAL A 32 6.05 4.59 4.09
N SER A 33 7.22 4.23 4.62
CA SER A 33 7.37 3.09 5.55
C SER A 33 6.44 3.18 6.75
N MET A 34 6.29 4.37 7.33
CA MET A 34 5.35 4.61 8.44
C MET A 34 3.89 4.41 8.05
N ILE A 35 3.52 4.68 6.79
CA ILE A 35 2.16 4.51 6.29
C ILE A 35 1.87 3.02 6.07
N VAL A 36 2.82 2.29 5.49
CA VAL A 36 2.73 0.83 5.32
C VAL A 36 2.60 0.14 6.68
N GLU A 37 3.41 0.53 7.67
CA GLU A 37 3.31 -0.01 9.03
C GLU A 37 1.93 0.20 9.66
N LYS A 38 1.36 1.41 9.50
CA LYS A 38 0.01 1.71 10.01
C LYS A 38 -1.05 0.85 9.34
N ALA A 39 -0.98 0.70 8.01
CA ALA A 39 -1.92 -0.13 7.25
C ALA A 39 -1.85 -1.61 7.67
N VAL A 40 -0.64 -2.14 7.84
CA VAL A 40 -0.41 -3.53 8.30
C VAL A 40 -0.93 -3.73 9.73
N LYS A 41 -0.66 -2.79 10.65
CA LYS A 41 -1.19 -2.84 12.03
C LYS A 41 -2.71 -2.84 12.04
N MET A 42 -3.33 -2.01 11.20
CA MET A 42 -4.80 -1.92 11.07
C MET A 42 -5.40 -3.22 10.54
N ALA A 43 -4.79 -3.82 9.52
CA ALA A 43 -5.22 -5.12 9.00
C ALA A 43 -5.11 -6.23 10.05
N ASN A 44 -4.02 -6.24 10.82
CA ASN A 44 -3.81 -7.20 11.91
C ASN A 44 -4.86 -7.04 13.02
N MET A 45 -5.21 -5.81 13.43
CA MET A 45 -6.27 -5.58 14.43
C MET A 45 -7.63 -6.11 13.96
N MET A 46 -7.89 -6.07 12.65
CA MET A 46 -9.13 -6.56 12.04
C MET A 46 -9.06 -8.03 11.62
N HIS A 47 -7.97 -8.75 11.92
CA HIS A 47 -7.72 -10.13 11.52
C HIS A 47 -7.77 -10.36 9.99
N ILE A 48 -7.41 -9.34 9.21
CA ILE A 48 -7.39 -9.41 7.75
C ILE A 48 -5.95 -9.71 7.30
N PRO A 49 -5.72 -10.78 6.51
CA PRO A 49 -4.37 -11.11 6.07
C PRO A 49 -3.85 -10.12 5.02
N VAL A 50 -2.60 -9.70 5.15
CA VAL A 50 -1.90 -8.91 4.12
C VAL A 50 -1.33 -9.88 3.09
N LEU A 51 -1.83 -9.82 1.87
CA LEU A 51 -1.45 -10.72 0.76
C LEU A 51 -0.14 -10.30 0.10
N GLY A 52 0.21 -9.01 0.18
CA GLY A 52 1.45 -8.49 -0.38
C GLY A 52 1.55 -6.97 -0.33
N ILE A 53 2.74 -6.48 -0.64
CA ILE A 53 3.07 -5.06 -0.77
C ILE A 53 3.58 -4.82 -2.19
N VAL A 54 3.06 -3.80 -2.85
CA VAL A 54 3.47 -3.38 -4.20
C VAL A 54 4.11 -2.01 -4.09
N GLU A 55 5.40 -1.92 -4.44
CA GLU A 55 6.08 -0.64 -4.57
C GLU A 55 5.89 -0.10 -5.99
N ASN A 56 5.04 0.91 -6.11
CA ASN A 56 4.76 1.64 -7.33
C ASN A 56 5.77 2.78 -7.50
N MET A 57 6.08 3.15 -8.75
CA MET A 57 7.02 4.22 -9.08
C MET A 57 8.44 4.04 -8.50
N SER A 58 8.91 2.79 -8.35
CA SER A 58 10.25 2.48 -7.83
C SER A 58 11.40 2.86 -8.77
N TYR A 59 11.12 2.94 -10.07
CA TYR A 59 12.10 3.33 -11.08
C TYR A 59 11.43 3.98 -12.28
N PHE A 60 12.20 4.79 -12.99
CA PHE A 60 11.90 5.33 -14.31
C PHE A 60 12.77 4.65 -15.35
N GLN A 61 12.15 4.06 -16.36
CA GLN A 61 12.87 3.53 -17.52
C GLN A 61 12.96 4.62 -18.59
N CYS A 62 14.18 5.05 -18.90
CA CYS A 62 14.41 6.06 -19.92
C CYS A 62 13.94 5.54 -21.29
N PRO A 63 12.98 6.21 -21.96
CA PRO A 63 12.44 5.76 -23.24
C PRO A 63 13.47 5.83 -24.37
N ASP A 64 14.50 6.67 -24.24
CA ASP A 64 15.47 6.94 -25.30
C ASP A 64 16.72 6.04 -25.22
N CYS A 65 17.07 5.55 -24.02
CA CYS A 65 18.29 4.75 -23.84
C CYS A 65 18.08 3.43 -23.08
N GLY A 66 16.86 3.14 -22.63
CA GLY A 66 16.52 1.89 -21.94
C GLY A 66 17.13 1.74 -20.54
N LYS A 67 17.86 2.74 -20.03
CA LYS A 67 18.44 2.71 -18.68
C LYS A 67 17.35 2.91 -17.62
N SER A 68 17.45 2.16 -16.54
CA SER A 68 16.61 2.31 -15.36
C SER A 68 17.24 3.32 -14.39
N HIS A 69 16.45 4.28 -13.95
CA HIS A 69 16.79 5.27 -12.94
C HIS A 69 15.91 5.05 -11.72
N ASN A 70 16.49 4.84 -10.54
CA ASN A 70 15.70 4.73 -9.31
C ASN A 70 15.10 6.11 -8.96
N VAL A 71 13.85 6.11 -8.51
CA VAL A 71 13.08 7.33 -8.14
C VAL A 71 13.03 7.48 -6.63
#